data_AF-Q14181-F1
#
_entry.id   AF-Q14181-F1
#
_cell.length_a   1.000
_cell.length_b   1.000
_cell.length_c   1.000
_cell.angle_alpha   90.00
_cell.angle_beta   90.00
_cell.angle_gamma   90.00
#
_symmetry.space_group_name_H-M   'P 1'
#
loop_
_entity.id
_entity.type
_entity.pdbx_description
1 polymer ?
#
loop_
_entity_poly.entity_id
_entity_poly.type
_entity_poly.pdbx_seq_one_letter_code
_entity_poly.pdbx_strand_id
1 'polypeptide(L)'
;MSASAQQLAEELQIFGLDCEEALIEKLVELCVQYGQNEEGMVGELIAFCTSTHKVGLTSEILNSFEHEFLSKRLSKARHSTCKDSGHAGARDIVSIQELIEVEEEEEILLNSYTTPSKGSQKRAISTPETPLTKRSVSTRSPHQLLSPSSFSPSATPSQKYNSRSNRGEVVTSFGLAQGVSWSGRGGAGNISLKVLGCPEALTGSYKSMFQKLPDIREVLTCKIEELGSELKEHYKIEAFTPLLAPAQEPVTLLGQIGCDSNGKLNNKSVILEGDREHSSGAQIPVDLSELKEYSLFPGQVVIMEGINTTGRKLVATKLYEGVPLPFYQPTEEDADFEQSMVLVACGPYTTSDSITYDPLLDLIAVINHDRPDVCILFGPFLDAKHEQVENCLLTSPFEDIFKQCLRTIIEGTRSSGSHLVFVPSLRDVHHEPVYPQPPFSYSDLSREDKKQVQFVSEPCSLSINGVIFGLTSTDLLFHLGAEEISSSSGTSDRFSRILKHILTQRSYYPLYPPQEDMAIDYESFYVYAQLPVTPDVLIIPSELRYFVKDVLGCVCVNPGRLTKGQVGGTFARLYLRRPAADGAERQSPCIAVQVVRI
;
A
#
# COMPACT_ATOMS: atom_id res chain seq x y z
N MET A 1 30.41 -12.70 12.25
CA MET A 1 31.57 -13.53 12.63
C MET A 1 32.37 -12.75 13.65
N SER A 2 32.83 -13.33 14.76
CA SER A 2 33.77 -12.64 15.64
C SER A 2 35.16 -12.76 15.00
N ALA A 3 35.77 -11.64 14.62
CA ALA A 3 37.14 -11.64 14.12
C ALA A 3 38.14 -11.49 15.28
N SER A 4 39.19 -12.31 15.30
CA SER A 4 40.25 -12.25 16.32
C SER A 4 41.40 -11.37 15.86
N ALA A 5 41.74 -10.35 16.66
CA ALA A 5 42.90 -9.50 16.42
C ALA A 5 44.22 -10.30 16.35
N GLN A 6 44.33 -11.39 17.14
CA GLN A 6 45.51 -12.27 17.12
C GLN A 6 45.61 -13.05 15.80
N GLN A 7 44.49 -13.57 15.29
CA GLN A 7 44.49 -14.31 14.02
C GLN A 7 44.74 -13.38 12.84
N LEU A 8 44.19 -12.16 12.84
CA LEU A 8 44.51 -11.14 11.83
C LEU A 8 46.01 -10.79 11.82
N ALA A 9 46.63 -10.65 12.99
CA ALA A 9 48.05 -10.38 13.11
C ALA A 9 48.90 -11.55 12.55
N GLU A 10 48.53 -12.79 12.87
CA GLU A 10 49.20 -13.99 12.34
C GLU A 10 49.07 -14.08 10.81
N GLU A 11 47.88 -13.84 10.26
CA GLU A 11 47.63 -13.85 8.81
C GLU A 11 48.40 -12.73 8.09
N LEU A 12 48.44 -11.52 8.64
CA LEU A 12 49.23 -10.41 8.07
C LEU A 12 50.73 -10.72 8.08
N GLN A 13 51.22 -11.38 9.14
CA GLN A 13 52.62 -11.76 9.27
C GLN A 13 53.04 -12.82 8.24
N ILE A 14 52.13 -13.71 7.81
CA ILE A 14 52.37 -14.65 6.70
C ILE A 14 52.76 -13.91 5.42
N PHE A 15 52.22 -12.71 5.18
CA PHE A 15 52.54 -11.86 4.04
C PHE A 15 53.65 -10.83 4.32
N GLY A 16 54.31 -10.89 5.48
CA GLY A 16 55.38 -9.99 5.86
C GLY A 16 54.93 -8.56 6.16
N LEU A 17 53.65 -8.37 6.53
CA LEU A 17 53.11 -7.07 6.96
C LEU A 17 53.05 -7.01 8.50
N ASP A 18 54.03 -6.36 9.12
CA ASP A 18 53.92 -5.96 10.53
C ASP A 18 53.09 -4.68 10.64
N CYS A 19 51.97 -4.74 11.37
CA CYS A 19 51.01 -3.64 11.50
C CYS A 19 50.91 -3.13 12.95
N GLU A 20 50.66 -1.84 13.13
CA GLU A 20 50.35 -1.26 14.44
C GLU A 20 49.01 -1.78 14.96
N GLU A 21 48.87 -1.89 16.30
CA GLU A 21 47.68 -2.42 16.99
C GLU A 21 46.39 -1.71 16.54
N ALA A 22 46.44 -0.39 16.35
CA ALA A 22 45.30 0.41 15.89
C ALA A 22 44.81 0.03 14.47
N LEU A 23 45.70 -0.45 13.59
CA LEU A 23 45.31 -0.90 12.24
C LEU A 23 44.65 -2.29 12.30
N ILE A 24 45.08 -3.14 13.24
CA ILE A 24 44.51 -4.46 13.46
C ILE A 24 43.10 -4.33 14.02
N GLU A 25 42.87 -3.43 15.00
CA GLU A 25 41.54 -3.14 15.53
C GLU A 25 40.57 -2.69 14.41
N LYS A 26 41.02 -1.79 13.54
CA LYS A 26 40.23 -1.37 12.38
C LYS A 26 39.93 -2.52 11.41
N LEU A 27 40.85 -3.44 11.20
CA LEU A 27 40.61 -4.63 10.38
C LEU A 27 39.59 -5.58 11.02
N VAL A 28 39.60 -5.72 12.36
CA VAL A 28 38.56 -6.46 13.09
C VAL A 28 37.19 -5.84 12.83
N GLU A 29 37.07 -4.52 12.93
CA GLU A 29 35.83 -3.79 12.61
C GLU A 29 35.37 -4.05 11.18
N LEU A 30 36.27 -3.98 10.20
CA LEU A 30 35.96 -4.27 8.80
C LEU A 30 35.54 -5.74 8.59
N CYS A 31 36.16 -6.71 9.26
CA CYS A 31 35.77 -8.12 9.16
C CYS A 31 34.32 -8.32 9.63
N VAL A 32 33.95 -7.67 10.73
CA VAL A 32 32.59 -7.72 11.29
C VAL A 32 31.60 -7.02 10.34
N GLN A 33 31.94 -5.82 9.88
CA GLN A 33 31.08 -4.99 9.01
C GLN A 33 30.82 -5.64 7.65
N TYR A 34 31.81 -6.32 7.06
CA TYR A 34 31.71 -6.92 5.73
C TYR A 34 31.50 -8.45 5.74
N GLY A 35 31.35 -9.06 6.92
CA GLY A 35 31.06 -10.49 7.06
C GLY A 35 32.16 -11.40 6.51
N GLN A 36 33.43 -11.00 6.64
CA GLN A 36 34.61 -11.77 6.21
C GLN A 36 35.28 -12.45 7.40
N ASN A 37 35.93 -13.58 7.17
CA ASN A 37 36.90 -14.14 8.13
C ASN A 37 38.26 -13.45 7.95
N GLU A 38 39.17 -13.69 8.89
CA GLU A 38 40.49 -13.07 8.97
C GLU A 38 41.34 -13.38 7.73
N GLU A 39 41.38 -14.65 7.33
CA GLU A 39 42.07 -15.10 6.11
C GLU A 39 41.53 -14.43 4.85
N GLY A 40 40.20 -14.35 4.70
CA GLY A 40 39.53 -13.72 3.56
C GLY A 40 39.80 -12.22 3.49
N MET A 41 39.74 -11.53 4.64
CA MET A 41 40.02 -10.09 4.71
C MET A 41 41.48 -9.78 4.38
N VAL A 42 42.43 -10.52 4.96
CA VAL A 42 43.86 -10.34 4.68
C VAL A 42 44.16 -10.65 3.21
N GLY A 43 43.62 -11.74 2.66
CA GLY A 43 43.77 -12.07 1.25
C GLY A 43 43.28 -10.96 0.31
N GLU A 44 42.12 -10.37 0.59
CA GLU A 44 41.60 -9.24 -0.19
C GLU A 44 42.43 -7.96 -0.01
N LEU A 45 42.90 -7.69 1.19
CA LEU A 45 43.76 -6.54 1.49
C LEU A 45 45.11 -6.64 0.77
N ILE A 46 45.74 -7.82 0.77
CA ILE A 46 46.99 -8.07 0.04
C ILE A 46 46.78 -7.94 -1.47
N ALA A 47 45.67 -8.46 -2.00
CA ALA A 47 45.31 -8.29 -3.41
C ALA A 47 45.08 -6.81 -3.78
N PHE A 48 44.44 -6.04 -2.90
CA PHE A 48 44.25 -4.61 -3.08
C PHE A 48 45.57 -3.84 -3.04
N CYS A 49 46.45 -4.10 -2.07
CA CYS A 49 47.75 -3.45 -1.99
C CYS A 49 48.63 -3.79 -3.20
N THR A 50 48.59 -5.05 -3.65
CA THR A 50 49.33 -5.52 -4.84
C THR A 50 48.82 -4.84 -6.11
N SER A 51 47.50 -4.73 -6.30
CA SER A 51 46.90 -4.12 -7.49
C SER A 51 47.02 -2.59 -7.55
N THR A 52 47.13 -1.93 -6.39
CA THR A 52 47.29 -0.47 -6.30
C THR A 52 48.75 -0.03 -6.15
N HIS A 53 49.70 -0.96 -6.14
CA HIS A 53 51.14 -0.71 -5.91
C HIS A 53 51.44 0.06 -4.62
N LYS A 54 50.60 -0.13 -3.59
CA LYS A 54 50.77 0.51 -2.28
C LYS A 54 51.65 -0.38 -1.40
N VAL A 55 52.76 0.17 -0.90
CA VAL A 55 53.74 -0.55 -0.08
C VAL A 55 53.59 -0.14 1.39
N GLY A 56 53.40 -1.13 2.27
CA GLY A 56 53.14 -0.92 3.70
C GLY A 56 51.66 -0.70 4.02
N LEU A 57 51.22 -1.05 5.23
CA LEU A 57 49.86 -0.80 5.69
C LEU A 57 49.80 0.51 6.47
N THR A 58 48.98 1.46 6.03
CA THR A 58 48.71 2.71 6.76
C THR A 58 47.20 2.92 6.88
N SER A 59 46.77 3.79 7.80
CA SER A 59 45.34 4.10 7.99
C SER A 59 44.68 4.64 6.71
N GLU A 60 45.42 5.40 5.88
CA GLU A 60 44.95 5.89 4.59
C GLU A 60 44.71 4.76 3.57
N ILE A 61 45.54 3.72 3.60
CA ILE A 61 45.41 2.56 2.71
C ILE A 61 44.21 1.73 3.12
N LEU A 62 43.97 1.53 4.43
CA LEU A 62 42.77 0.84 4.92
C LEU A 62 41.48 1.60 4.56
N ASN A 63 41.47 2.94 4.69
CA ASN A 63 40.34 3.76 4.25
C ASN A 63 40.08 3.61 2.74
N SER A 64 41.14 3.64 1.93
CA SER A 64 41.05 3.44 0.47
C SER A 64 40.57 2.02 0.13
N PHE A 65 41.02 1.00 0.85
CA PHE A 65 40.55 -0.37 0.70
C PHE A 65 39.05 -0.51 1.02
N GLU A 66 38.58 0.08 2.12
CA GLU A 66 37.17 0.09 2.49
C GLU A 66 36.31 0.78 1.41
N HIS A 67 36.68 2.00 1.04
CA HIS A 67 35.91 2.81 0.11
C HIS A 67 36.00 2.33 -1.34
N GLU A 68 37.16 1.92 -1.83
CA GLU A 68 37.35 1.61 -3.24
C GLU A 68 37.06 0.15 -3.58
N PHE A 69 37.21 -0.76 -2.62
CA PHE A 69 37.10 -2.20 -2.84
C PHE A 69 35.94 -2.83 -2.07
N LEU A 70 35.95 -2.79 -0.73
CA LEU A 70 34.95 -3.48 0.09
C LEU A 70 33.53 -2.96 -0.15
N SER A 71 33.34 -1.63 -0.23
CA SER A 71 32.04 -1.01 -0.52
C SER A 71 31.47 -1.42 -1.90
N LYS A 72 32.33 -1.58 -2.92
CA LYS A 72 31.94 -2.02 -4.26
C LYS A 72 31.67 -3.52 -4.34
N ARG A 73 32.20 -4.32 -3.41
CA ARG A 73 31.90 -5.75 -3.35
C ARG A 73 30.47 -5.99 -2.86
N LEU A 74 30.00 -5.21 -1.89
CA LEU A 74 28.59 -5.25 -1.47
C LEU A 74 27.63 -4.90 -2.61
N SER A 75 27.99 -3.94 -3.47
CA SER A 75 27.18 -3.62 -4.65
C SER A 75 27.26 -4.70 -5.74
N LYS A 76 28.41 -5.36 -5.93
CA LYS A 76 28.57 -6.44 -6.93
C LYS A 76 28.02 -7.80 -6.47
N ALA A 77 28.11 -8.16 -5.19
CA ALA A 77 27.56 -9.41 -4.66
C ALA A 77 26.03 -9.43 -4.72
N ARG A 78 25.40 -8.25 -4.60
CA ARG A 78 23.96 -8.07 -4.87
C ARG A 78 23.61 -8.17 -6.36
N HIS A 79 24.56 -7.98 -7.27
CA HIS A 79 24.38 -8.12 -8.72
C HIS A 79 24.86 -9.45 -9.31
N SER A 80 25.71 -10.23 -8.62
CA SER A 80 26.28 -11.47 -9.16
C SER A 80 25.47 -12.72 -8.86
N THR A 81 24.47 -12.66 -7.97
CA THR A 81 23.45 -13.72 -7.84
C THR A 81 22.35 -13.60 -8.91
N CYS A 82 22.46 -12.64 -9.83
CA CYS A 82 21.47 -12.35 -10.88
C CYS A 82 21.99 -12.61 -12.30
N LYS A 83 23.07 -13.40 -12.47
CA LYS A 83 23.60 -13.80 -13.79
C LYS A 83 23.73 -15.31 -13.86
N ASP A 84 22.59 -15.98 -14.02
CA ASP A 84 22.40 -17.23 -14.78
C ASP A 84 20.93 -17.67 -14.69
N SER A 85 20.04 -16.98 -15.41
CA SER A 85 18.80 -17.52 -15.99
C SER A 85 18.07 -16.39 -16.73
N GLY A 86 17.49 -16.73 -17.88
CA GLY A 86 17.17 -15.78 -18.94
C GLY A 86 16.05 -14.78 -18.64
N HIS A 87 16.16 -13.63 -19.31
CA HIS A 87 15.06 -12.82 -19.85
C HIS A 87 13.72 -12.94 -19.10
N ALA A 88 13.48 -12.10 -18.10
CA ALA A 88 12.12 -11.77 -17.68
C ALA A 88 11.49 -10.82 -18.72
N GLY A 89 11.19 -11.37 -19.90
CA GLY A 89 10.12 -10.87 -20.75
C GLY A 89 8.77 -11.19 -20.09
N ALA A 90 7.71 -10.51 -20.53
CA ALA A 90 6.34 -10.67 -20.06
C ALA A 90 6.03 -12.10 -19.58
N ARG A 91 5.61 -12.26 -18.32
CA ARG A 91 5.18 -13.54 -17.76
C ARG A 91 4.17 -14.17 -18.73
N ASP A 92 4.46 -15.38 -19.16
CA ASP A 92 3.56 -16.19 -19.99
C ASP A 92 2.24 -16.39 -19.23
N ILE A 93 1.12 -16.32 -19.95
CA ILE A 93 -0.25 -16.58 -19.49
C ILE A 93 -0.32 -17.89 -18.69
N VAL A 94 0.50 -18.89 -19.02
CA VAL A 94 0.56 -20.17 -18.30
C VAL A 94 1.06 -20.02 -16.86
N SER A 95 2.08 -19.18 -16.60
CA SER A 95 2.61 -18.96 -15.24
C SER A 95 1.67 -18.13 -14.36
N ILE A 96 0.87 -17.25 -14.97
CA ILE A 96 -0.18 -16.51 -14.27
C ILE A 96 -1.36 -17.44 -13.94
N GLN A 97 -1.72 -18.34 -14.86
CA GLN A 97 -2.77 -19.33 -14.63
C GLN A 97 -2.41 -20.31 -13.51
N GLU A 98 -1.15 -20.76 -13.41
CA GLU A 98 -0.67 -21.58 -12.29
C GLU A 98 -0.76 -20.85 -10.94
N LEU A 99 -0.45 -19.55 -10.89
CA LEU A 99 -0.57 -18.76 -9.66
C LEU A 99 -2.05 -18.54 -9.24
N ILE A 100 -2.93 -18.32 -10.21
CA ILE A 100 -4.38 -18.20 -9.98
C ILE A 100 -4.96 -19.55 -9.50
N GLU A 101 -4.55 -20.66 -10.09
CA GLU A 101 -4.97 -22.00 -9.67
C GLU A 101 -4.50 -22.33 -8.25
N VAL A 102 -3.29 -21.92 -7.87
CA VAL A 102 -2.79 -22.08 -6.49
C VAL A 102 -3.59 -21.22 -5.50
N GLU A 103 -3.91 -19.97 -5.84
CA GLU A 103 -4.75 -19.11 -4.99
C GLU A 103 -6.20 -19.61 -4.89
N GLU A 104 -6.78 -20.12 -5.97
CA GLU A 104 -8.12 -20.75 -5.96
C GLU A 104 -8.12 -22.06 -5.15
N GLU A 105 -7.08 -22.89 -5.25
CA GLU A 105 -6.94 -24.11 -4.44
C GLU A 105 -6.80 -23.78 -2.94
N GLU A 106 -6.06 -22.72 -2.57
CA GLU A 106 -5.95 -22.27 -1.18
C GLU A 106 -7.27 -21.71 -0.63
N GLU A 107 -8.02 -20.93 -1.42
CA GLU A 107 -9.37 -20.45 -1.03
C GLU A 107 -10.37 -21.61 -0.89
N ILE A 108 -10.33 -22.60 -1.80
CA ILE A 108 -11.20 -23.78 -1.75
C ILE A 108 -10.87 -24.65 -0.53
N LEU A 109 -9.58 -24.85 -0.22
CA LEU A 109 -9.13 -25.54 0.98
C LEU A 109 -9.59 -24.83 2.26
N LEU A 110 -9.45 -23.51 2.35
CA LEU A 110 -9.93 -22.74 3.51
C LEU A 110 -11.45 -22.86 3.68
N ASN A 111 -12.21 -22.81 2.58
CA ASN A 111 -13.67 -22.91 2.60
C ASN A 111 -14.16 -24.31 3.02
N SER A 112 -13.37 -25.36 2.78
CA SER A 112 -13.70 -26.74 3.15
C SER A 112 -13.60 -27.07 4.65
N TYR A 113 -12.99 -26.18 5.45
CA TYR A 113 -12.94 -26.29 6.92
C TYR A 113 -14.01 -25.47 7.65
N THR A 114 -14.87 -24.76 6.93
CA THR A 114 -15.98 -24.00 7.53
C THR A 114 -17.23 -24.87 7.64
N THR A 115 -17.84 -24.92 8.82
CA THR A 115 -19.08 -25.68 9.05
C THR A 115 -20.27 -24.94 8.41
N PRO A 116 -21.06 -25.56 7.53
CA PRO A 116 -22.17 -24.87 6.88
C PRO A 116 -23.37 -24.75 7.83
N SER A 117 -23.70 -23.52 8.23
CA SER A 117 -24.95 -23.21 8.93
C SER A 117 -26.14 -23.27 7.97
N LYS A 118 -26.90 -24.38 8.06
CA LYS A 118 -28.35 -24.58 7.75
C LYS A 118 -28.92 -24.07 6.40
N GLY A 119 -29.34 -25.00 5.54
CA GLY A 119 -30.42 -24.76 4.57
C GLY A 119 -30.56 -25.75 3.39
N SER A 120 -31.42 -26.76 3.55
CA SER A 120 -32.18 -27.54 2.54
C SER A 120 -31.52 -28.27 1.34
N GLN A 121 -31.30 -29.58 1.54
CA GLN A 121 -31.77 -30.74 0.72
C GLN A 121 -31.56 -30.77 -0.81
N LYS A 122 -30.68 -31.66 -1.30
CA LYS A 122 -31.00 -33.03 -1.81
C LYS A 122 -29.74 -33.75 -2.33
N ARG A 123 -29.62 -35.04 -1.99
CA ARG A 123 -28.50 -35.97 -2.29
C ARG A 123 -28.63 -36.65 -3.66
N ALA A 124 -27.48 -37.02 -4.24
CA ALA A 124 -27.09 -38.38 -4.72
C ALA A 124 -25.62 -38.28 -5.23
N ILE A 125 -24.57 -38.70 -4.51
CA ILE A 125 -23.97 -40.03 -4.26
C ILE A 125 -23.52 -40.81 -5.51
N SER A 126 -22.26 -41.26 -5.45
CA SER A 126 -21.54 -42.31 -6.22
C SER A 126 -20.98 -41.90 -7.58
N THR A 127 -19.75 -42.20 -8.03
CA THR A 127 -18.41 -42.59 -7.50
C THR A 127 -17.47 -42.56 -8.74
N PRO A 128 -16.13 -42.46 -8.61
CA PRO A 128 -15.24 -42.17 -9.76
C PRO A 128 -14.66 -43.45 -10.38
N GLU A 129 -14.35 -43.44 -11.70
CA GLU A 129 -13.18 -44.15 -12.29
C GLU A 129 -13.02 -43.97 -13.82
N THR A 130 -11.82 -43.52 -14.21
CA THR A 130 -11.02 -43.89 -15.41
C THR A 130 -11.33 -43.36 -16.83
N PRO A 131 -10.29 -43.24 -17.70
CA PRO A 131 -10.11 -42.09 -18.58
C PRO A 131 -10.05 -42.39 -20.10
N LEU A 132 -10.06 -41.30 -20.89
CA LEU A 132 -9.62 -41.15 -22.29
C LEU A 132 -10.37 -41.96 -23.38
N THR A 133 -11.13 -41.26 -24.25
CA THR A 133 -10.88 -41.34 -25.71
C THR A 133 -11.53 -40.21 -26.52
N LYS A 134 -10.80 -39.81 -27.55
CA LYS A 134 -10.98 -38.69 -28.49
C LYS A 134 -12.25 -38.81 -29.36
N ARG A 135 -13.04 -37.72 -29.48
CA ARG A 135 -13.35 -37.02 -30.76
C ARG A 135 -14.50 -36.01 -30.64
N SER A 136 -14.29 -34.87 -31.31
CA SER A 136 -15.26 -34.18 -32.17
C SER A 136 -16.17 -33.10 -31.56
N VAL A 137 -15.82 -31.85 -31.91
CA VAL A 137 -16.73 -30.78 -32.38
C VAL A 137 -17.48 -29.99 -31.31
N SER A 138 -16.87 -28.88 -30.89
CA SER A 138 -17.42 -27.51 -31.07
C SER A 138 -16.51 -26.51 -30.34
N THR A 139 -15.93 -25.60 -31.10
CA THR A 139 -15.05 -24.52 -30.65
C THR A 139 -15.84 -23.51 -29.80
N ARG A 140 -15.75 -23.63 -28.48
CA ARG A 140 -15.95 -22.51 -27.54
C ARG A 140 -14.66 -22.37 -26.73
N SER A 141 -14.02 -21.23 -26.91
CA SER A 141 -12.77 -20.81 -26.26
C SER A 141 -12.85 -20.88 -24.72
N PRO A 142 -11.85 -21.44 -24.03
CA PRO A 142 -11.74 -21.37 -22.59
C PRO A 142 -11.04 -20.06 -22.20
N HIS A 143 -11.78 -18.95 -22.27
CA HIS A 143 -11.35 -17.66 -21.74
C HIS A 143 -12.53 -17.05 -20.97
N GLN A 144 -12.90 -17.68 -19.85
CA GLN A 144 -13.61 -16.99 -18.80
C GLN A 144 -12.65 -16.94 -17.61
N LEU A 145 -11.93 -15.82 -17.50
CA LEU A 145 -11.17 -15.47 -16.32
C LEU A 145 -12.16 -15.42 -15.16
N LEU A 146 -12.06 -16.40 -14.27
CA LEU A 146 -12.74 -16.43 -12.99
C LEU A 146 -12.28 -15.21 -12.22
N SER A 147 -13.21 -14.30 -11.94
CA SER A 147 -12.99 -13.17 -11.06
C SER A 147 -13.75 -13.44 -9.75
N PRO A 148 -13.25 -13.00 -8.57
CA PRO A 148 -13.82 -13.30 -7.24
C PRO A 148 -15.31 -12.92 -7.04
N SER A 149 -15.94 -12.27 -8.02
CA SER A 149 -17.36 -11.92 -8.07
C SER A 149 -18.35 -13.09 -8.14
N SER A 150 -17.90 -14.33 -8.32
CA SER A 150 -18.75 -15.54 -8.33
C SER A 150 -19.38 -15.87 -6.97
N PHE A 151 -18.91 -15.25 -5.87
CA PHE A 151 -19.24 -15.66 -4.49
C PHE A 151 -20.24 -14.75 -3.76
N SER A 152 -20.95 -13.84 -4.44
CA SER A 152 -22.02 -13.05 -3.80
C SER A 152 -23.40 -13.68 -4.00
N PRO A 153 -24.12 -14.08 -2.94
CA PRO A 153 -25.48 -14.58 -3.07
C PRO A 153 -26.43 -13.39 -3.21
N SER A 154 -26.64 -12.88 -4.44
CA SER A 154 -27.83 -12.11 -4.89
C SER A 154 -27.62 -11.58 -6.32
N ALA A 155 -28.50 -11.99 -7.25
CA ALA A 155 -28.60 -11.65 -8.68
C ALA A 155 -27.36 -11.93 -9.55
N THR A 156 -27.51 -12.78 -10.57
CA THR A 156 -26.54 -12.94 -11.66
C THR A 156 -26.23 -11.57 -12.26
N PRO A 157 -24.94 -11.14 -12.31
CA PRO A 157 -24.59 -9.87 -12.93
C PRO A 157 -25.10 -9.82 -14.37
N SER A 158 -25.68 -8.69 -14.77
CA SER A 158 -26.03 -8.45 -16.17
C SER A 158 -24.79 -8.59 -17.04
N GLN A 159 -24.86 -9.28 -18.18
CA GLN A 159 -23.68 -9.42 -19.06
C GLN A 159 -23.21 -8.07 -19.64
N LYS A 160 -24.11 -7.07 -19.73
CA LYS A 160 -23.80 -5.72 -20.24
C LYS A 160 -24.40 -4.64 -19.37
N TYR A 161 -23.71 -3.51 -19.24
CA TYR A 161 -24.09 -2.34 -18.44
C TYR A 161 -25.54 -1.88 -18.66
N ASN A 162 -25.97 -1.81 -19.93
CA ASN A 162 -27.32 -1.35 -20.30
C ASN A 162 -28.45 -2.35 -20.00
N SER A 163 -28.11 -3.59 -19.63
CA SER A 163 -29.09 -4.64 -19.29
C SER A 163 -29.29 -4.85 -17.79
N ARG A 164 -28.69 -3.98 -16.96
CA ARG A 164 -28.77 -4.09 -15.49
C ARG A 164 -30.17 -3.71 -14.97
N SER A 165 -30.64 -4.45 -13.97
CA SER A 165 -31.94 -4.24 -13.33
C SER A 165 -31.83 -3.80 -11.86
N ASN A 166 -30.60 -3.73 -11.34
CA ASN A 166 -30.29 -3.51 -9.93
C ASN A 166 -29.71 -2.11 -9.64
N ARG A 167 -29.87 -1.16 -10.58
CA ARG A 167 -29.51 0.25 -10.36
C ARG A 167 -30.21 0.78 -9.10
N GLY A 168 -29.45 1.43 -8.22
CA GLY A 168 -29.97 1.99 -6.96
C GLY A 168 -30.08 1.01 -5.80
N GLU A 169 -29.76 -0.27 -5.99
CA GLU A 169 -29.72 -1.26 -4.90
C GLU A 169 -28.61 -0.90 -3.90
N VAL A 170 -28.97 -0.80 -2.62
CA VAL A 170 -28.00 -0.62 -1.52
C VAL A 170 -27.38 -1.95 -1.17
N VAL A 171 -26.06 -2.06 -1.27
CA VAL A 171 -25.33 -3.32 -1.11
C VAL A 171 -24.59 -3.44 0.22
N THR A 172 -24.27 -2.32 0.87
CA THR A 172 -23.82 -2.27 2.25
C THR A 172 -24.16 -0.93 2.88
N SER A 173 -24.27 -0.90 4.20
CA SER A 173 -24.58 0.31 4.96
C SER A 173 -23.92 0.30 6.33
N PHE A 174 -23.65 1.48 6.87
CA PHE A 174 -23.10 1.70 8.19
C PHE A 174 -23.82 2.86 8.89
N GLY A 175 -23.90 2.79 10.23
CA GLY A 175 -24.53 3.83 11.04
C GLY A 175 -26.04 3.93 10.85
N LEU A 176 -26.60 5.13 11.04
CA LEU A 176 -28.04 5.42 10.94
C LEU A 176 -28.49 5.54 9.47
N ALA A 177 -28.14 4.56 8.62
CA ALA A 177 -28.40 4.62 7.19
C ALA A 177 -29.83 4.19 6.78
N GLN A 178 -30.58 3.56 7.68
CA GLN A 178 -31.95 3.10 7.41
C GLN A 178 -32.96 4.25 7.59
N GLY A 179 -33.88 4.40 6.63
CA GLY A 179 -34.95 5.41 6.70
C GLY A 179 -34.51 6.85 6.41
N VAL A 180 -33.23 7.08 6.09
CA VAL A 180 -32.73 8.41 5.74
C VAL A 180 -33.05 8.74 4.29
N SER A 181 -33.62 9.92 4.06
CA SER A 181 -33.74 10.49 2.72
C SER A 181 -32.38 11.03 2.29
N TRP A 182 -31.75 10.38 1.31
CA TRP A 182 -30.45 10.79 0.78
C TRP A 182 -30.60 11.95 -0.18
N SER A 183 -30.59 13.15 0.38
CA SER A 183 -30.47 14.41 -0.34
C SER A 183 -29.54 15.38 0.41
N GLY A 184 -28.67 16.06 -0.33
CA GLY A 184 -27.88 17.19 0.17
C GLY A 184 -28.59 18.50 -0.11
N ARG A 185 -27.95 19.63 0.22
CA ARG A 185 -28.50 20.96 -0.09
C ARG A 185 -27.97 21.50 -1.43
N GLY A 186 -27.11 20.75 -2.13
CA GLY A 186 -26.15 21.33 -3.06
C GLY A 186 -25.29 22.39 -2.36
N GLY A 187 -24.29 22.98 -3.01
CA GLY A 187 -23.39 23.99 -2.44
C GLY A 187 -24.04 25.32 -1.97
N ALA A 188 -25.34 25.34 -1.68
CA ALA A 188 -26.03 26.39 -0.95
C ALA A 188 -25.65 26.45 0.54
N GLY A 189 -25.11 25.37 1.10
CA GLY A 189 -24.54 25.37 2.45
C GLY A 189 -23.13 25.95 2.50
N ASN A 190 -22.71 26.45 3.67
CA ASN A 190 -21.30 26.79 3.91
C ASN A 190 -20.49 25.49 3.93
N ILE A 191 -19.75 25.22 2.85
CA ILE A 191 -18.81 24.12 2.73
C ILE A 191 -17.39 24.69 2.73
N SER A 192 -16.58 24.27 3.69
CA SER A 192 -15.15 24.53 3.77
C SER A 192 -14.39 23.29 3.31
N LEU A 193 -13.60 23.42 2.24
CA LEU A 193 -12.70 22.39 1.74
C LEU A 193 -11.26 22.85 1.92
N LYS A 194 -10.45 22.08 2.65
CA LYS A 194 -9.03 22.38 2.89
C LYS A 194 -8.19 21.12 2.75
N VAL A 195 -7.14 21.19 1.92
CA VAL A 195 -6.14 20.11 1.86
C VAL A 195 -5.20 20.27 3.05
N LEU A 196 -5.01 19.19 3.79
CA LEU A 196 -4.06 19.10 4.89
C LEU A 196 -2.76 18.47 4.38
N GLY A 197 -1.64 18.99 4.86
CA GLY A 197 -0.32 18.41 4.68
C GLY A 197 0.57 18.79 5.87
N CYS A 198 1.55 17.95 6.14
CA CYS A 198 2.55 18.18 7.18
C CYS A 198 3.88 17.66 6.62
N PRO A 199 4.82 18.54 6.23
CA PRO A 199 4.84 20.00 6.42
C PRO A 199 3.93 20.78 5.46
N GLU A 200 3.73 20.29 4.23
CA GLU A 200 2.93 20.95 3.19
C GLU A 200 2.11 19.92 2.39
N ALA A 201 1.02 20.38 1.78
CA ALA A 201 0.20 19.55 0.90
C ALA A 201 0.72 19.59 -0.54
N LEU A 202 0.68 18.46 -1.24
CA LEU A 202 1.04 18.38 -2.66
C LEU A 202 -0.02 19.09 -3.52
N THR A 203 0.26 20.35 -3.87
CA THR A 203 -0.66 21.22 -4.62
C THR A 203 -0.18 21.58 -6.02
N GLY A 204 1.08 21.26 -6.35
CA GLY A 204 1.70 21.55 -7.62
C GLY A 204 2.52 20.37 -8.14
N SER A 205 2.97 20.46 -9.40
CA SER A 205 3.84 19.47 -9.99
C SER A 205 5.25 19.50 -9.38
N TYR A 206 5.93 18.37 -9.41
CA TYR A 206 7.34 18.22 -9.04
C TYR A 206 8.08 17.41 -10.11
N LYS A 207 9.41 17.39 -10.05
CA LYS A 207 10.23 16.60 -10.98
C LYS A 207 10.37 15.19 -10.46
N SER A 208 9.99 14.21 -11.27
CA SER A 208 10.08 12.79 -10.96
C SER A 208 11.03 12.06 -11.94
N MET A 209 11.05 10.73 -11.92
CA MET A 209 11.82 9.85 -12.83
C MET A 209 13.35 9.94 -12.70
N PHE A 210 13.87 10.50 -11.60
CA PHE A 210 15.27 10.45 -11.24
C PHE A 210 15.42 10.41 -9.72
N GLN A 211 16.03 9.35 -9.19
CA GLN A 211 16.27 9.18 -7.75
C GLN A 211 17.66 8.59 -7.54
N LYS A 212 18.33 8.98 -6.45
CA LYS A 212 19.60 8.37 -6.06
C LYS A 212 19.36 7.33 -4.98
N LEU A 213 20.07 6.20 -5.07
CA LEU A 213 19.96 5.13 -4.07
C LEU A 213 20.23 5.61 -2.62
N PRO A 214 21.18 6.52 -2.35
CA PRO A 214 21.36 7.07 -1.00
C PRO A 214 20.13 7.85 -0.50
N ASP A 215 19.47 8.60 -1.38
CA ASP A 215 18.29 9.42 -1.04
C ASP A 215 17.10 8.50 -0.70
N ILE A 216 16.92 7.41 -1.47
CA ILE A 216 15.93 6.34 -1.17
C ILE A 216 16.23 5.66 0.18
N ARG A 217 17.50 5.30 0.41
CA ARG A 217 17.93 4.66 1.68
C ARG A 217 17.62 5.56 2.87
N GLU A 218 17.88 6.86 2.75
CA GLU A 218 17.62 7.82 3.81
C GLU A 218 16.12 7.84 4.16
N VAL A 219 15.24 7.95 3.15
CA VAL A 219 13.78 7.90 3.36
C VAL A 219 13.34 6.64 4.09
N LEU A 220 13.83 5.47 3.68
CA LEU A 220 13.47 4.20 4.32
C LEU A 220 13.99 4.13 5.77
N THR A 221 15.18 4.65 6.02
CA THR A 221 15.79 4.70 7.36
C THR A 221 15.01 5.64 8.29
N CYS A 222 14.73 6.87 7.84
CA CYS A 222 13.98 7.86 8.62
C CYS A 222 12.61 7.32 9.04
N LYS A 223 11.92 6.59 8.16
CA LYS A 223 10.63 5.95 8.50
C LYS A 223 10.74 4.95 9.66
N ILE A 224 11.81 4.17 9.73
CA ILE A 224 12.04 3.21 10.83
C ILE A 224 12.30 3.98 12.13
N GLU A 225 13.15 4.99 12.08
CA GLU A 225 13.58 5.77 13.24
C GLU A 225 12.43 6.61 13.83
N GLU A 226 11.66 7.30 12.98
CA GLU A 226 10.54 8.14 13.41
C GLU A 226 9.42 7.32 14.06
N LEU A 227 8.93 6.27 13.38
CA LEU A 227 7.89 5.44 13.97
C LEU A 227 8.42 4.66 15.18
N GLY A 228 9.69 4.24 15.13
CA GLY A 228 10.36 3.59 16.26
C GLY A 228 10.42 4.47 17.50
N SER A 229 10.77 5.74 17.35
CA SER A 229 10.79 6.73 18.45
C SER A 229 9.41 6.93 19.06
N GLU A 230 8.38 7.08 18.22
CA GLU A 230 6.99 7.25 18.64
C GLU A 230 6.47 6.05 19.45
N LEU A 231 6.76 4.83 18.97
CA LEU A 231 6.38 3.60 19.67
C LEU A 231 7.21 3.40 20.94
N LYS A 232 8.50 3.77 20.94
CA LYS A 232 9.37 3.76 22.13
C LYS A 232 8.79 4.61 23.25
N GLU A 233 8.37 5.83 22.95
CA GLU A 233 7.73 6.74 23.91
C GLU A 233 6.39 6.17 24.40
N HIS A 234 5.53 5.72 23.50
CA HIS A 234 4.21 5.18 23.85
C HIS A 234 4.30 3.98 24.81
N TYR A 235 5.20 3.04 24.53
CA TYR A 235 5.38 1.83 25.33
C TYR A 235 6.38 2.00 26.48
N LYS A 236 6.99 3.18 26.63
CA LYS A 236 8.00 3.48 27.66
C LYS A 236 9.18 2.51 27.61
N ILE A 237 9.63 2.19 26.41
CA ILE A 237 10.79 1.31 26.17
C ILE A 237 12.07 2.11 26.48
N GLU A 238 12.91 1.59 27.38
CA GLU A 238 14.12 2.30 27.82
C GLU A 238 15.15 2.45 26.68
N ALA A 239 15.49 1.34 26.03
CA ALA A 239 16.45 1.30 24.95
C ALA A 239 16.18 0.14 23.98
N PHE A 240 16.59 0.31 22.72
CA PHE A 240 16.66 -0.77 21.75
C PHE A 240 18.05 -1.41 21.79
N THR A 241 18.08 -2.73 21.70
CA THR A 241 19.33 -3.49 21.59
C THR A 241 19.74 -3.58 20.11
N PRO A 242 21.04 -3.50 19.75
CA PRO A 242 21.48 -3.75 18.39
C PRO A 242 21.09 -5.16 17.91
N LEU A 243 20.60 -5.30 16.67
CA LEU A 243 20.08 -6.57 16.16
C LEU A 243 21.06 -7.74 16.25
N LEU A 244 22.35 -7.50 16.02
CA LEU A 244 23.38 -8.54 15.99
C LEU A 244 24.07 -8.77 17.35
N ALA A 245 23.66 -8.05 18.40
CA ALA A 245 24.24 -8.21 19.73
C ALA A 245 23.68 -9.48 20.40
N PRO A 246 24.52 -10.45 20.76
CA PRO A 246 24.07 -11.64 21.48
C PRO A 246 23.65 -11.26 22.91
N ALA A 247 22.51 -11.79 23.36
CA ALA A 247 21.99 -11.59 24.70
C ALA A 247 21.34 -12.87 25.24
N GLN A 248 21.59 -13.17 26.51
CA GLN A 248 20.93 -14.30 27.20
C GLN A 248 19.54 -13.93 27.73
N GLU A 249 19.34 -12.65 28.03
CA GLU A 249 18.06 -12.10 28.48
C GLU A 249 17.21 -11.62 27.28
N PRO A 250 15.88 -11.48 27.44
CA PRO A 250 15.03 -10.92 26.41
C PRO A 250 15.48 -9.52 25.99
N VAL A 251 15.57 -9.29 24.69
CA VAL A 251 15.94 -8.00 24.08
C VAL A 251 14.75 -7.37 23.37
N THR A 252 14.75 -6.04 23.31
CA THR A 252 13.75 -5.26 22.55
C THR A 252 14.43 -4.68 21.31
N LEU A 253 13.92 -5.04 20.14
CA LEU A 253 14.50 -4.72 18.85
C LEU A 253 13.52 -3.89 18.00
N LEU A 254 14.04 -2.85 17.36
CA LEU A 254 13.34 -2.05 16.36
C LEU A 254 13.78 -2.48 14.96
N GLY A 255 12.84 -2.56 14.03
CA GLY A 255 13.19 -2.70 12.62
C GLY A 255 11.99 -2.78 11.69
N GLN A 256 12.29 -2.98 10.42
CA GLN A 256 11.33 -3.18 9.33
C GLN A 256 11.29 -4.65 8.92
N ILE A 257 10.09 -5.18 8.69
CA ILE A 257 9.89 -6.53 8.16
C ILE A 257 10.36 -6.59 6.71
N GLY A 258 11.21 -7.57 6.39
CA GLY A 258 11.61 -7.94 5.04
C GLY A 258 11.43 -9.43 4.78
N CYS A 259 11.79 -9.87 3.57
CA CYS A 259 11.82 -11.26 3.15
C CYS A 259 13.27 -11.68 2.84
N ASP A 260 13.71 -12.85 3.33
CA ASP A 260 15.03 -13.42 3.01
C ASP A 260 15.13 -14.02 1.60
N SER A 261 14.01 -14.05 0.87
CA SER A 261 13.89 -14.67 -0.45
C SER A 261 13.22 -13.73 -1.45
N ASN A 262 13.36 -14.04 -2.74
CA ASN A 262 12.65 -13.32 -3.81
C ASN A 262 11.17 -13.73 -3.94
N GLY A 263 10.67 -14.60 -3.05
CA GLY A 263 9.28 -15.06 -3.05
C GLY A 263 8.40 -14.26 -2.09
N LYS A 264 7.10 -14.61 -2.06
CA LYS A 264 6.14 -14.07 -1.08
C LYS A 264 6.64 -14.33 0.33
N LEU A 265 6.41 -13.37 1.21
CA LEU A 265 6.69 -13.51 2.65
C LEU A 265 5.92 -14.73 3.19
N ASN A 266 6.60 -15.53 4.01
CA ASN A 266 6.00 -16.62 4.77
C ASN A 266 6.59 -16.65 6.18
N ASN A 267 6.03 -17.46 7.07
CA ASN A 267 6.45 -17.49 8.47
C ASN A 267 7.91 -17.96 8.72
N LYS A 268 8.58 -18.52 7.70
CA LYS A 268 9.98 -18.96 7.77
C LYS A 268 10.96 -18.01 7.09
N SER A 269 10.48 -17.07 6.26
CA SER A 269 11.31 -16.14 5.49
C SER A 269 11.37 -14.73 6.09
N VAL A 270 10.82 -14.53 7.29
CA VAL A 270 10.78 -13.21 7.94
C VAL A 270 12.16 -12.79 8.42
N ILE A 271 12.60 -11.62 7.96
CA ILE A 271 13.77 -10.91 8.48
C ILE A 271 13.34 -9.58 9.09
N LEU A 272 14.12 -9.12 10.06
CA LEU A 272 14.02 -7.78 10.63
C LEU A 272 15.24 -6.98 10.20
N GLU A 273 15.03 -5.91 9.43
CA GLU A 273 16.04 -4.92 9.06
C GLU A 273 16.05 -3.79 10.09
N GLY A 274 17.18 -3.60 10.75
CA GLY A 274 17.32 -2.61 11.81
C GLY A 274 17.47 -1.21 11.25
N ASP A 275 17.22 -0.23 12.11
CA ASP A 275 17.50 1.16 11.84
C ASP A 275 19.02 1.45 11.71
N ARG A 276 19.36 2.70 11.38
CA ARG A 276 20.76 3.11 11.25
C ARG A 276 21.37 3.41 12.62
N GLU A 277 20.65 4.10 13.50
CA GLU A 277 21.14 4.52 14.82
C GLU A 277 21.58 3.33 15.70
N HIS A 278 20.75 2.30 15.84
CA HIS A 278 21.02 1.21 16.78
C HIS A 278 21.67 -0.01 16.11
N SER A 279 21.40 -0.25 14.82
CA SER A 279 21.76 -1.51 14.15
C SER A 279 22.52 -1.35 12.83
N SER A 280 22.84 -0.12 12.40
CA SER A 280 23.58 0.16 11.16
C SER A 280 22.96 -0.49 9.89
N GLY A 281 21.64 -0.71 9.87
CA GLY A 281 20.95 -1.40 8.76
C GLY A 281 21.22 -2.91 8.70
N ALA A 282 21.68 -3.52 9.79
CA ALA A 282 21.85 -4.97 9.86
C ALA A 282 20.51 -5.69 9.72
N GLN A 283 20.56 -6.96 9.30
CA GLN A 283 19.37 -7.81 9.17
C GLN A 283 19.52 -9.06 10.04
N ILE A 284 18.42 -9.50 10.65
CA ILE A 284 18.38 -10.74 11.42
C ILE A 284 17.11 -11.56 11.10
N PRO A 285 17.23 -12.87 10.82
CA PRO A 285 16.08 -13.76 10.73
C PRO A 285 15.25 -13.79 12.01
N VAL A 286 13.93 -13.86 11.87
CA VAL A 286 12.98 -13.90 12.99
C VAL A 286 12.25 -15.25 13.02
N ASP A 287 12.32 -15.92 14.15
CA ASP A 287 11.43 -17.03 14.48
C ASP A 287 10.13 -16.49 15.07
N LEU A 288 9.01 -16.86 14.47
CA LEU A 288 7.68 -16.50 14.95
C LEU A 288 7.02 -17.63 15.77
N SER A 289 7.72 -18.74 16.02
CA SER A 289 7.14 -19.94 16.66
C SER A 289 6.51 -19.68 18.03
N GLU A 290 7.05 -18.73 18.80
CA GLU A 290 6.59 -18.39 20.15
C GLU A 290 5.51 -17.29 20.16
N LEU A 291 5.21 -16.66 19.01
CA LEU A 291 4.11 -15.71 18.89
C LEU A 291 2.79 -16.45 18.71
N LYS A 292 1.84 -16.21 19.63
CA LYS A 292 0.49 -16.78 19.54
C LYS A 292 -0.28 -16.26 18.32
N GLU A 293 -0.14 -14.96 18.06
CA GLU A 293 -0.81 -14.28 16.97
C GLU A 293 0.12 -13.22 16.39
N TYR A 294 0.06 -13.02 15.09
CA TYR A 294 0.76 -11.96 14.38
C TYR A 294 0.08 -11.67 13.05
N SER A 295 0.31 -10.49 12.53
CA SER A 295 -0.02 -10.10 11.15
C SER A 295 1.11 -9.19 10.68
N LEU A 296 1.83 -9.63 9.66
CA LEU A 296 3.05 -9.00 9.19
C LEU A 296 3.02 -8.84 7.67
N PHE A 297 3.64 -7.78 7.16
CA PHE A 297 3.83 -7.58 5.72
C PHE A 297 5.19 -6.89 5.47
N PRO A 298 5.81 -7.06 4.28
CA PRO A 298 7.07 -6.38 3.94
C PRO A 298 6.96 -4.85 4.01
N GLY A 299 7.92 -4.20 4.66
CA GLY A 299 7.93 -2.75 4.86
C GLY A 299 7.34 -2.28 6.19
N GLN A 300 6.68 -3.17 6.94
CA GLN A 300 6.12 -2.84 8.25
C GLN A 300 7.21 -2.54 9.28
N VAL A 301 7.16 -1.38 9.90
CA VAL A 301 8.02 -1.04 11.05
C VAL A 301 7.39 -1.60 12.33
N VAL A 302 8.18 -2.37 13.07
CA VAL A 302 7.75 -3.11 14.25
C VAL A 302 8.76 -3.01 15.38
N ILE A 303 8.27 -3.21 16.60
CA ILE A 303 9.11 -3.50 17.77
C ILE A 303 8.82 -4.94 18.19
N MET A 304 9.88 -5.73 18.32
CA MET A 304 9.81 -7.13 18.74
C MET A 304 10.62 -7.33 20.02
N GLU A 305 10.04 -8.08 20.95
CA GLU A 305 10.72 -8.62 22.11
C GLU A 305 11.01 -10.10 21.87
N GLY A 306 12.20 -10.57 22.25
CA GLY A 306 12.58 -11.95 22.02
C GLY A 306 13.96 -12.31 22.55
N ILE A 307 14.38 -13.54 22.29
CA ILE A 307 15.69 -14.07 22.70
C ILE A 307 16.62 -14.13 21.49
N ASN A 308 17.81 -13.53 21.61
CA ASN A 308 18.85 -13.55 20.58
C ASN A 308 20.19 -14.00 21.17
N THR A 309 20.29 -15.27 21.57
CA THR A 309 21.49 -15.80 22.24
C THR A 309 22.76 -15.78 21.40
N THR A 310 22.61 -15.82 20.07
CA THR A 310 23.75 -15.98 19.14
C THR A 310 24.08 -14.74 18.33
N GLY A 311 23.21 -13.72 18.33
CA GLY A 311 23.31 -12.58 17.41
C GLY A 311 22.91 -12.91 15.96
N ARG A 312 22.36 -14.10 15.69
CA ARG A 312 22.08 -14.61 14.32
C ARG A 312 20.63 -14.89 14.02
N LYS A 313 19.77 -14.99 15.03
CA LYS A 313 18.34 -15.26 14.89
C LYS A 313 17.62 -14.77 16.14
N LEU A 314 16.56 -14.00 15.95
CA LEU A 314 15.66 -13.59 17.02
C LEU A 314 14.56 -14.62 17.15
N VAL A 315 14.35 -15.19 18.34
CA VAL A 315 13.11 -15.92 18.66
C VAL A 315 12.14 -14.93 19.28
N ALA A 316 11.18 -14.46 18.49
CA ALA A 316 10.25 -13.42 18.91
C ALA A 316 9.19 -13.98 19.87
N THR A 317 9.08 -13.40 21.06
CA THR A 317 8.12 -13.80 22.10
C THR A 317 6.99 -12.78 22.26
N LYS A 318 7.18 -11.55 21.79
CA LYS A 318 6.16 -10.50 21.81
C LYS A 318 6.36 -9.55 20.64
N LEU A 319 5.24 -9.18 20.02
CA LEU A 319 5.14 -8.15 18.99
C LEU A 319 4.35 -6.97 19.56
N TYR A 320 4.92 -5.77 19.54
CA TYR A 320 4.23 -4.56 19.98
C TYR A 320 3.20 -4.12 18.94
N GLU A 321 2.04 -3.66 19.40
CA GLU A 321 1.02 -3.13 18.49
C GLU A 321 1.42 -1.75 17.97
N GLY A 322 1.09 -1.44 16.71
CA GLY A 322 1.26 -0.09 16.20
C GLY A 322 0.19 0.86 16.77
N VAL A 323 0.53 2.15 16.85
CA VAL A 323 -0.34 3.19 17.43
C VAL A 323 -0.67 4.23 16.35
N PRO A 324 -1.95 4.45 16.03
CA PRO A 324 -2.34 5.46 15.05
C PRO A 324 -2.05 6.87 15.57
N LEU A 325 -2.04 7.86 14.70
CA LEU A 325 -1.96 9.26 15.12
C LEU A 325 -3.22 9.68 15.89
N PRO A 326 -3.17 10.76 16.68
CA PRO A 326 -4.38 11.40 17.18
C PRO A 326 -5.31 11.83 16.03
N PHE A 327 -6.62 11.87 16.28
CA PHE A 327 -7.58 12.49 15.37
C PHE A 327 -7.38 14.01 15.37
N TYR A 328 -7.75 14.64 14.26
CA TYR A 328 -7.81 16.10 14.17
C TYR A 328 -8.84 16.67 15.16
N GLN A 329 -8.47 17.75 15.84
CA GLN A 329 -9.39 18.51 16.70
C GLN A 329 -9.91 19.73 15.91
N PRO A 330 -11.22 19.81 15.63
CA PRO A 330 -11.80 20.95 14.94
C PRO A 330 -11.52 22.27 15.67
N THR A 331 -11.13 23.27 14.90
CA THR A 331 -10.88 24.64 15.37
C THR A 331 -12.16 25.49 15.34
N GLU A 332 -12.10 26.71 15.86
CA GLU A 332 -13.20 27.68 15.73
C GLU A 332 -13.41 28.14 14.27
N GLU A 333 -12.40 28.00 13.40
CA GLU A 333 -12.49 28.31 11.97
C GLU A 333 -13.29 27.27 11.17
N ASP A 334 -13.38 26.04 11.70
CA ASP A 334 -14.13 24.97 11.06
C ASP A 334 -15.63 25.29 11.17
N ALA A 335 -16.23 25.61 10.02
CA ALA A 335 -17.63 26.05 9.92
C ALA A 335 -18.56 25.11 10.69
N ASP A 336 -19.47 25.69 11.47
CA ASP A 336 -20.54 24.91 12.09
C ASP A 336 -21.48 24.39 10.99
N PHE A 337 -21.80 23.11 11.04
CA PHE A 337 -22.65 22.46 10.05
C PHE A 337 -23.52 21.40 10.70
N GLU A 338 -24.82 21.44 10.41
CA GLU A 338 -25.76 20.48 10.98
C GLU A 338 -25.63 19.09 10.35
N GLN A 339 -25.47 19.06 9.02
CA GLN A 339 -25.36 17.84 8.25
C GLN A 339 -24.86 18.16 6.83
N SER A 340 -23.94 17.35 6.30
CA SER A 340 -23.46 17.43 4.92
C SER A 340 -23.48 16.06 4.26
N MET A 341 -23.95 15.98 3.02
CA MET A 341 -23.93 14.78 2.18
C MET A 341 -22.69 14.77 1.29
N VAL A 342 -21.90 13.70 1.37
CA VAL A 342 -20.76 13.46 0.49
C VAL A 342 -21.04 12.26 -0.40
N LEU A 343 -20.89 12.42 -1.71
CA LEU A 343 -20.92 11.32 -2.69
C LEU A 343 -19.49 10.97 -3.10
N VAL A 344 -19.18 9.69 -3.17
CA VAL A 344 -17.86 9.18 -3.54
C VAL A 344 -17.99 8.17 -4.66
N ALA A 345 -17.29 8.39 -5.77
CA ALA A 345 -17.21 7.44 -6.88
C ALA A 345 -15.77 7.29 -7.35
N CYS A 346 -15.42 6.10 -7.82
CA CYS A 346 -14.09 5.80 -8.35
C CYS A 346 -14.21 5.15 -9.72
N GLY A 347 -13.39 5.61 -10.66
CA GLY A 347 -13.33 5.04 -12.01
C GLY A 347 -12.98 3.54 -12.02
N PRO A 348 -13.12 2.87 -13.17
CA PRO A 348 -13.33 3.46 -14.49
C PRO A 348 -14.76 4.01 -14.67
N TYR A 349 -14.88 5.09 -15.43
CA TYR A 349 -16.17 5.74 -15.75
C TYR A 349 -16.79 5.28 -17.08
N THR A 350 -16.15 4.30 -17.70
CA THR A 350 -16.55 3.63 -18.94
C THR A 350 -16.65 2.13 -18.70
N THR A 351 -17.31 1.40 -19.60
CA THR A 351 -17.15 -0.06 -19.65
C THR A 351 -15.83 -0.42 -20.35
N SER A 352 -15.35 -1.65 -20.24
CA SER A 352 -14.09 -2.06 -20.87
C SER A 352 -14.12 -2.05 -22.40
N ASP A 353 -15.31 -2.15 -23.00
CA ASP A 353 -15.54 -2.27 -24.44
C ASP A 353 -15.97 -0.95 -25.12
N SER A 354 -16.28 0.10 -24.34
CA SER A 354 -16.87 1.33 -24.89
C SER A 354 -16.40 2.58 -24.15
N ILE A 355 -16.00 3.61 -24.91
CA ILE A 355 -15.67 4.96 -24.41
C ILE A 355 -16.85 5.93 -24.44
N THR A 356 -18.10 5.43 -24.46
CA THR A 356 -19.32 6.26 -24.52
C THR A 356 -19.67 6.95 -23.20
N TYR A 357 -19.01 6.58 -22.09
CA TYR A 357 -19.24 7.14 -20.77
C TYR A 357 -20.69 7.01 -20.26
N ASP A 358 -21.45 6.00 -20.71
CA ASP A 358 -22.80 5.73 -20.19
C ASP A 358 -22.85 5.64 -18.64
N PRO A 359 -21.87 4.97 -17.96
CA PRO A 359 -21.83 4.94 -16.50
C PRO A 359 -21.63 6.31 -15.85
N LEU A 360 -20.85 7.17 -16.48
CA LEU A 360 -20.65 8.54 -16.03
C LEU A 360 -21.94 9.36 -16.12
N LEU A 361 -22.68 9.22 -17.22
CA LEU A 361 -23.95 9.93 -17.43
C LEU A 361 -24.98 9.50 -16.37
N ASP A 362 -25.05 8.21 -16.06
CA ASP A 362 -25.90 7.71 -14.98
C ASP A 362 -25.48 8.23 -13.60
N LEU A 363 -24.18 8.38 -13.34
CA LEU A 363 -23.66 8.99 -12.12
C LEU A 363 -24.03 10.48 -12.03
N ILE A 364 -23.89 11.23 -13.13
CA ILE A 364 -24.30 12.64 -13.20
C ILE A 364 -25.80 12.77 -12.91
N ALA A 365 -26.63 11.87 -13.42
CA ALA A 365 -28.06 11.85 -13.11
C ALA A 365 -28.33 11.64 -11.60
N VAL A 366 -27.56 10.75 -10.94
CA VAL A 366 -27.63 10.56 -9.48
C VAL A 366 -27.20 11.83 -8.74
N ILE A 367 -26.09 12.47 -9.13
CA ILE A 367 -25.61 13.71 -8.50
C ILE A 367 -26.65 14.83 -8.61
N ASN A 368 -27.27 14.99 -9.79
CA ASN A 368 -28.30 16.00 -9.99
C ASN A 368 -29.59 15.72 -9.20
N HIS A 369 -29.93 14.45 -9.02
CA HIS A 369 -31.10 14.03 -8.24
C HIS A 369 -30.87 14.19 -6.72
N ASP A 370 -29.78 13.60 -6.19
CA ASP A 370 -29.49 13.58 -4.76
C ASP A 370 -28.89 14.91 -4.26
N ARG A 371 -28.34 15.75 -5.16
CA ARG A 371 -27.72 17.05 -4.86
C ARG A 371 -26.76 17.01 -3.66
N PRO A 372 -25.76 16.10 -3.65
CA PRO A 372 -24.79 16.03 -2.55
C PRO A 372 -24.09 17.38 -2.37
N ASP A 373 -23.64 17.69 -1.15
CA ASP A 373 -22.92 18.95 -0.90
C ASP A 373 -21.50 18.88 -1.50
N VAL A 374 -20.88 17.70 -1.45
CA VAL A 374 -19.55 17.42 -2.03
C VAL A 374 -19.58 16.10 -2.81
N CYS A 375 -18.95 16.06 -3.98
CA CYS A 375 -18.68 14.85 -4.77
C CYS A 375 -17.16 14.64 -4.85
N ILE A 376 -16.66 13.51 -4.36
CA ILE A 376 -15.26 13.09 -4.51
C ILE A 376 -15.19 12.04 -5.62
N LEU A 377 -14.47 12.36 -6.68
CA LEU A 377 -14.35 11.55 -7.89
C LEU A 377 -12.89 11.12 -8.06
N PHE A 378 -12.64 9.83 -7.90
CA PHE A 378 -11.33 9.23 -8.09
C PHE A 378 -11.16 8.72 -9.51
N GLY A 379 -9.97 8.90 -10.08
CA GLY A 379 -9.59 8.24 -11.33
C GLY A 379 -9.66 6.70 -11.26
N PRO A 380 -9.44 6.02 -12.39
CA PRO A 380 -9.09 6.61 -13.67
C PRO A 380 -10.31 7.17 -14.43
N PHE A 381 -10.16 8.38 -14.98
CA PHE A 381 -11.13 9.04 -15.87
C PHE A 381 -11.00 8.58 -17.32
N LEU A 382 -9.77 8.31 -17.75
CA LEU A 382 -9.46 7.52 -18.93
C LEU A 382 -8.43 6.46 -18.53
N ASP A 383 -8.90 5.23 -18.43
CA ASP A 383 -8.13 4.12 -17.85
C ASP A 383 -7.06 3.60 -18.81
N ALA A 384 -5.82 3.58 -18.34
CA ALA A 384 -4.68 3.00 -19.04
C ALA A 384 -4.89 1.52 -19.40
N LYS A 385 -5.71 0.78 -18.61
CA LYS A 385 -6.07 -0.63 -18.86
C LYS A 385 -7.32 -0.80 -19.74
N HIS A 386 -7.86 0.26 -20.32
CA HIS A 386 -9.03 0.17 -21.20
C HIS A 386 -8.63 -0.45 -22.55
N GLU A 387 -9.45 -1.36 -23.11
CA GLU A 387 -9.10 -2.12 -24.32
C GLU A 387 -8.72 -1.21 -25.50
N GLN A 388 -9.45 -0.10 -25.71
CA GLN A 388 -9.13 0.86 -26.78
C GLN A 388 -7.86 1.67 -26.53
N VAL A 389 -7.43 1.84 -25.27
CA VAL A 389 -6.19 2.53 -24.90
C VAL A 389 -5.01 1.59 -25.13
N GLU A 390 -5.05 0.38 -24.56
CA GLU A 390 -3.99 -0.63 -24.69
C GLU A 390 -3.74 -1.01 -26.16
N ASN A 391 -4.81 -1.15 -26.95
CA ASN A 391 -4.72 -1.48 -28.37
C ASN A 391 -4.54 -0.26 -29.29
N CYS A 392 -4.32 0.94 -28.75
CA CYS A 392 -4.09 2.18 -29.51
C CYS A 392 -5.17 2.46 -30.57
N LEU A 393 -6.44 2.23 -30.23
CA LEU A 393 -7.59 2.39 -31.14
C LEU A 393 -8.21 3.79 -31.10
N LEU A 394 -7.78 4.64 -30.15
CA LEU A 394 -8.27 6.00 -29.99
C LEU A 394 -7.67 6.93 -31.05
N THR A 395 -8.52 7.73 -31.69
CA THR A 395 -8.11 8.68 -32.75
C THR A 395 -7.73 10.07 -32.22
N SER A 396 -8.12 10.39 -30.99
CA SER A 396 -7.80 11.65 -30.32
C SER A 396 -6.70 11.45 -29.29
N PRO A 397 -5.88 12.48 -29.01
CA PRO A 397 -4.95 12.47 -27.88
C PRO A 397 -5.65 12.15 -26.56
N PHE A 398 -4.99 11.41 -25.67
CA PHE A 398 -5.54 11.04 -24.37
C PHE A 398 -5.95 12.25 -23.53
N GLU A 399 -5.15 13.31 -23.58
CA GLU A 399 -5.41 14.60 -22.93
C GLU A 399 -6.76 15.20 -23.39
N ASP A 400 -7.08 15.14 -24.68
CA ASP A 400 -8.32 15.71 -25.21
C ASP A 400 -9.55 14.92 -24.76
N ILE A 401 -9.44 13.59 -24.70
CA ILE A 401 -10.50 12.70 -24.21
C ILE A 401 -10.73 12.94 -22.72
N PHE A 402 -9.65 13.04 -21.93
CA PHE A 402 -9.72 13.38 -20.52
C PHE A 402 -10.39 14.74 -20.29
N LYS A 403 -9.97 15.79 -21.02
CA LYS A 403 -10.58 17.12 -20.94
C LYS A 403 -12.07 17.08 -21.26
N GLN A 404 -12.48 16.28 -22.26
CA GLN A 404 -13.88 16.11 -22.60
C GLN A 404 -14.67 15.39 -21.49
N CYS A 405 -14.08 14.38 -20.86
CA CYS A 405 -14.65 13.71 -19.67
C CYS A 405 -14.87 14.72 -18.53
N LEU A 406 -13.86 15.51 -18.17
CA LEU A 406 -13.98 16.54 -17.14
C LEU A 406 -15.06 17.58 -17.46
N ARG A 407 -15.11 18.09 -18.70
CA ARG A 407 -16.18 19.03 -19.12
C ARG A 407 -17.56 18.42 -18.93
N THR A 408 -17.74 17.16 -19.34
CA THR A 408 -19.00 16.43 -19.20
C THR A 408 -19.45 16.37 -17.74
N ILE A 409 -18.53 16.11 -16.81
CA ILE A 409 -18.81 16.08 -15.37
C ILE A 409 -19.18 17.47 -14.85
N ILE A 410 -18.34 18.47 -15.11
CA ILE A 410 -18.48 19.82 -14.59
C ILE A 410 -19.78 20.46 -15.11
N GLU A 411 -20.00 20.42 -16.43
CA GLU A 411 -21.21 20.98 -17.04
C GLU A 411 -22.45 20.19 -16.66
N GLY A 412 -22.36 18.85 -16.64
CA GLY A 412 -23.46 17.96 -16.31
C GLY A 412 -23.95 18.08 -14.88
N THR A 413 -23.07 18.47 -13.94
CA THR A 413 -23.41 18.59 -12.51
C THR A 413 -23.64 20.03 -12.05
N ARG A 414 -23.43 21.04 -12.90
CA ARG A 414 -23.60 22.47 -12.53
C ARG A 414 -24.96 22.78 -11.89
N SER A 415 -26.02 22.09 -12.30
CA SER A 415 -27.39 22.27 -11.75
C SER A 415 -27.57 21.77 -10.31
N SER A 416 -26.75 20.81 -9.87
CA SER A 416 -26.74 20.31 -8.49
C SER A 416 -26.16 21.33 -7.52
N GLY A 417 -25.22 22.16 -7.99
CA GLY A 417 -24.43 23.08 -7.18
C GLY A 417 -23.41 22.38 -6.27
N SER A 418 -23.20 21.07 -6.40
CA SER A 418 -22.24 20.30 -5.60
C SER A 418 -20.80 20.80 -5.79
N HIS A 419 -19.99 20.79 -4.73
CA HIS A 419 -18.54 20.92 -4.88
C HIS A 419 -17.97 19.63 -5.45
N LEU A 420 -17.10 19.72 -6.46
CA LEU A 420 -16.45 18.59 -7.10
C LEU A 420 -14.97 18.53 -6.69
N VAL A 421 -14.56 17.42 -6.12
CA VAL A 421 -13.16 17.11 -5.80
C VAL A 421 -12.69 15.99 -6.71
N PHE A 422 -11.66 16.25 -7.50
CA PHE A 422 -11.06 15.27 -8.41
C PHE A 422 -9.74 14.77 -7.83
N VAL A 423 -9.64 13.45 -7.67
CA VAL A 423 -8.44 12.73 -7.19
C VAL A 423 -7.88 11.90 -8.35
N PRO A 424 -6.61 12.07 -8.73
CA PRO A 424 -6.04 11.35 -9.85
C PRO A 424 -5.75 9.88 -9.49
N SER A 425 -5.46 9.09 -10.51
CA SER A 425 -4.98 7.72 -10.38
C SER A 425 -3.74 7.50 -11.24
N LEU A 426 -2.85 6.62 -10.80
CA LEU A 426 -1.74 6.15 -11.64
C LEU A 426 -2.23 5.44 -12.92
N ARG A 427 -3.51 5.06 -12.98
CA ARG A 427 -4.16 4.52 -14.17
C ARG A 427 -4.76 5.60 -15.10
N ASP A 428 -4.69 6.88 -14.75
CA ASP A 428 -5.07 7.96 -15.68
C ASP A 428 -4.03 8.09 -16.78
N VAL A 429 -4.32 7.56 -17.97
CA VAL A 429 -3.30 7.41 -19.04
C VAL A 429 -2.69 8.73 -19.55
N HIS A 430 -3.38 9.85 -19.34
CA HIS A 430 -2.89 11.18 -19.73
C HIS A 430 -1.94 11.80 -18.68
N HIS A 431 -1.92 11.29 -17.44
CA HIS A 431 -1.14 11.83 -16.33
C HIS A 431 0.11 10.97 -16.08
N GLU A 432 1.22 11.60 -15.67
CA GLU A 432 2.42 10.90 -15.21
C GLU A 432 2.09 9.88 -14.09
N PRO A 433 2.40 8.57 -14.26
CA PRO A 433 2.03 7.52 -13.33
C PRO A 433 3.09 7.33 -12.23
N VAL A 434 3.41 8.40 -11.49
CA VAL A 434 4.37 8.38 -10.37
C VAL A 434 3.66 8.73 -9.06
N TYR A 435 3.84 7.90 -8.05
CA TYR A 435 3.30 8.09 -6.71
C TYR A 435 4.31 8.82 -5.80
N PRO A 436 3.90 9.84 -5.02
CA PRO A 436 2.58 10.46 -4.98
C PRO A 436 2.30 11.31 -6.24
N GLN A 437 1.08 11.30 -6.74
CA GLN A 437 0.72 11.98 -7.98
C GLN A 437 0.21 13.41 -7.70
N PRO A 438 0.73 14.45 -8.38
CA PRO A 438 0.20 15.81 -8.28
C PRO A 438 -1.26 15.95 -8.72
N PRO A 439 -1.95 17.04 -8.36
CA PRO A 439 -3.27 17.35 -8.91
C PRO A 439 -3.25 17.55 -10.43
N PHE A 440 -4.38 17.26 -11.08
CA PHE A 440 -4.56 17.56 -12.51
C PHE A 440 -4.36 19.06 -12.81
N SER A 441 -3.66 19.35 -13.91
CA SER A 441 -3.52 20.71 -14.43
C SER A 441 -4.62 21.02 -15.45
N TYR A 442 -5.68 21.71 -15.03
CA TYR A 442 -6.83 22.03 -15.89
C TYR A 442 -7.13 23.54 -15.93
N SER A 443 -6.72 24.20 -17.02
CA SER A 443 -6.84 25.66 -17.19
C SER A 443 -8.23 26.14 -17.63
N ASP A 444 -9.06 25.24 -18.16
CA ASP A 444 -10.26 25.59 -18.93
C ASP A 444 -11.50 25.84 -18.06
N LEU A 445 -11.33 25.99 -16.73
CA LEU A 445 -12.44 26.31 -15.82
C LEU A 445 -12.96 27.74 -15.99
N SER A 446 -14.28 27.87 -16.09
CA SER A 446 -14.93 29.18 -16.00
C SER A 446 -14.72 29.81 -14.61
N ARG A 447 -14.94 31.12 -14.49
CA ARG A 447 -14.84 31.82 -13.19
C ARG A 447 -15.79 31.25 -12.13
N GLU A 448 -16.94 30.74 -12.55
CA GLU A 448 -17.93 30.15 -11.67
C GLU A 448 -17.48 28.76 -11.20
N ASP A 449 -17.02 27.93 -12.13
CA ASP A 449 -16.59 26.55 -11.84
C ASP A 449 -15.35 26.53 -10.92
N LYS A 450 -14.46 27.53 -11.00
CA LYS A 450 -13.29 27.66 -10.10
C LYS A 450 -13.62 27.71 -8.60
N LYS A 451 -14.86 28.04 -8.22
CA LYS A 451 -15.30 28.03 -6.81
C LYS A 451 -15.82 26.66 -6.35
N GLN A 452 -16.22 25.82 -7.30
CA GLN A 452 -16.87 24.53 -7.03
C GLN A 452 -15.97 23.34 -7.35
N VAL A 453 -15.01 23.51 -8.26
CA VAL A 453 -14.10 22.46 -8.71
C VAL A 453 -12.75 22.59 -8.02
N GLN A 454 -12.31 21.52 -7.37
CA GLN A 454 -11.01 21.39 -6.76
C GLN A 454 -10.30 20.13 -7.28
N PHE A 455 -9.05 20.28 -7.70
CA PHE A 455 -8.16 19.19 -8.04
C PHE A 455 -7.21 18.97 -6.87
N VAL A 456 -7.04 17.72 -6.43
CA VAL A 456 -6.15 17.34 -5.31
C VAL A 456 -5.18 16.24 -5.74
N SER A 457 -4.17 15.95 -4.93
CA SER A 457 -3.16 14.92 -5.19
C SER A 457 -3.66 13.51 -4.89
N GLU A 458 -2.89 12.51 -5.33
CA GLU A 458 -3.00 11.12 -4.89
C GLU A 458 -1.72 10.71 -4.12
N PRO A 459 -1.79 10.41 -2.81
CA PRO A 459 -2.96 10.48 -1.93
C PRO A 459 -3.27 11.94 -1.52
N CYS A 460 -4.36 12.14 -0.78
CA CYS A 460 -4.73 13.46 -0.24
C CYS A 460 -5.44 13.34 1.11
N SER A 461 -5.05 14.17 2.08
CA SER A 461 -5.84 14.42 3.30
C SER A 461 -6.71 15.66 3.11
N LEU A 462 -8.02 15.48 3.05
CA LEU A 462 -8.99 16.56 2.79
C LEU A 462 -9.87 16.82 4.01
N SER A 463 -9.92 18.05 4.49
CA SER A 463 -10.92 18.51 5.46
C SER A 463 -12.18 18.95 4.73
N ILE A 464 -13.33 18.41 5.14
CA ILE A 464 -14.68 18.84 4.75
C ILE A 464 -15.40 19.30 6.00
N ASN A 465 -15.53 20.62 6.19
CA ASN A 465 -16.07 21.23 7.41
C ASN A 465 -15.39 20.71 8.71
N GLY A 466 -14.08 20.51 8.68
CA GLY A 466 -13.32 20.00 9.83
C GLY A 466 -13.34 18.48 10.00
N VAL A 467 -14.09 17.75 9.17
CA VAL A 467 -14.05 16.27 9.12
C VAL A 467 -12.96 15.86 8.15
N ILE A 468 -11.99 15.07 8.63
CA ILE A 468 -10.81 14.70 7.86
C ILE A 468 -11.04 13.40 7.09
N PHE A 469 -10.92 13.50 5.78
CA PHE A 469 -10.91 12.39 4.85
C PHE A 469 -9.48 12.05 4.46
N GLY A 470 -9.12 10.77 4.57
CA GLY A 470 -7.97 10.22 3.86
C GLY A 470 -8.43 9.68 2.51
N LEU A 471 -7.83 10.15 1.42
CA LEU A 471 -8.20 9.81 0.06
C LEU A 471 -7.02 9.12 -0.64
N THR A 472 -7.27 7.93 -1.18
CA THR A 472 -6.33 7.24 -2.07
C THR A 472 -7.08 6.49 -3.17
N SER A 473 -6.64 6.58 -4.42
CA SER A 473 -7.12 5.81 -5.59
C SER A 473 -6.34 4.50 -5.79
N THR A 474 -5.22 4.34 -5.09
CA THR A 474 -4.37 3.16 -5.10
C THR A 474 -5.05 1.97 -4.42
N ASP A 475 -4.98 0.78 -5.02
CA ASP A 475 -5.62 -0.43 -4.50
C ASP A 475 -4.81 -1.08 -3.37
N LEU A 476 -4.63 -0.32 -2.27
CA LEU A 476 -3.86 -0.73 -1.10
C LEU A 476 -4.34 -2.05 -0.49
N LEU A 477 -5.65 -2.34 -0.58
CA LEU A 477 -6.23 -3.58 -0.08
C LEU A 477 -5.73 -4.79 -0.86
N PHE A 478 -5.63 -4.66 -2.19
CA PHE A 478 -5.07 -5.71 -3.03
C PHE A 478 -3.56 -5.85 -2.80
N HIS A 479 -2.84 -4.73 -2.79
CA HIS A 479 -1.37 -4.71 -2.68
C HIS A 479 -0.88 -5.29 -1.34
N LEU A 480 -1.35 -4.74 -0.21
CA LEU A 480 -1.01 -5.26 1.12
C LEU A 480 -1.60 -6.64 1.35
N GLY A 481 -2.80 -6.89 0.82
CA GLY A 481 -3.42 -8.20 0.91
C GLY A 481 -2.51 -9.28 0.36
N ALA A 482 -2.00 -9.12 -0.86
CA ALA A 482 -1.18 -10.12 -1.55
C ALA A 482 0.10 -10.53 -0.78
N GLU A 483 0.63 -9.64 0.07
CA GLU A 483 1.91 -9.81 0.79
C GLU A 483 1.76 -10.04 2.30
N GLU A 484 0.56 -9.86 2.87
CA GLU A 484 0.30 -10.06 4.31
C GLU A 484 0.37 -11.54 4.68
N ILE A 485 1.16 -11.86 5.72
CA ILE A 485 1.05 -13.13 6.45
C ILE A 485 0.34 -12.90 7.77
N SER A 486 -0.46 -13.87 8.21
CA SER A 486 -1.11 -13.78 9.52
C SER A 486 -1.22 -15.15 10.18
N SER A 487 -1.14 -15.13 11.50
CA SER A 487 -1.54 -16.22 12.38
C SER A 487 -2.49 -15.62 13.40
N SER A 488 -3.74 -16.06 13.43
CA SER A 488 -4.72 -15.59 14.42
C SER A 488 -5.52 -16.77 14.97
N SER A 489 -5.76 -16.77 16.28
CA SER A 489 -6.65 -17.75 16.92
C SER A 489 -8.13 -17.39 16.74
N GLY A 490 -8.43 -16.14 16.37
CA GLY A 490 -9.78 -15.62 16.14
C GLY A 490 -10.15 -15.40 14.67
N THR A 491 -11.41 -15.05 14.44
CA THR A 491 -12.01 -14.74 13.12
C THR A 491 -11.66 -13.32 12.64
N SER A 492 -10.40 -12.90 12.76
CA SER A 492 -10.01 -11.55 12.35
C SER A 492 -10.22 -11.38 10.85
N ASP A 493 -10.98 -10.37 10.46
CA ASP A 493 -11.24 -10.05 9.06
C ASP A 493 -9.99 -9.42 8.42
N ARG A 494 -9.56 -9.97 7.28
CA ARG A 494 -8.35 -9.53 6.56
C ARG A 494 -8.36 -8.04 6.23
N PHE A 495 -9.50 -7.49 5.79
CA PHE A 495 -9.59 -6.06 5.47
C PHE A 495 -9.43 -5.20 6.72
N SER A 496 -10.03 -5.58 7.85
CA SER A 496 -9.82 -4.90 9.13
C SER A 496 -8.35 -4.91 9.56
N ARG A 497 -7.61 -6.00 9.34
CA ARG A 497 -6.17 -6.07 9.63
C ARG A 497 -5.35 -5.15 8.72
N ILE A 498 -5.58 -5.20 7.40
CA ILE A 498 -4.88 -4.33 6.43
C ILE A 498 -5.14 -2.85 6.74
N LEU A 499 -6.38 -2.47 7.05
CA LEU A 499 -6.72 -1.11 7.43
C LEU A 499 -6.05 -0.70 8.75
N LYS A 500 -5.97 -1.61 9.73
CA LYS A 500 -5.21 -1.39 10.98
C LYS A 500 -3.73 -1.13 10.67
N HIS A 501 -3.12 -1.89 9.75
CA HIS A 501 -1.75 -1.66 9.31
C HIS A 501 -1.54 -0.27 8.72
N ILE A 502 -2.39 0.16 7.78
CA ILE A 502 -2.28 1.49 7.15
C ILE A 502 -2.34 2.60 8.21
N LEU A 503 -3.33 2.54 9.12
CA LEU A 503 -3.52 3.57 10.15
C LEU A 503 -2.38 3.60 11.18
N THR A 504 -1.85 2.44 11.56
CA THR A 504 -0.81 2.34 12.61
C THR A 504 0.60 2.53 12.08
N GLN A 505 0.82 2.33 10.78
CA GLN A 505 2.07 2.66 10.09
C GLN A 505 2.10 4.13 9.62
N ARG A 506 1.03 4.88 9.87
CA ARG A 506 0.93 6.34 9.65
C ARG A 506 1.29 6.79 8.22
N SER A 507 1.12 5.89 7.25
CA SER A 507 1.51 6.07 5.84
C SER A 507 0.40 5.53 4.96
N TYR A 508 0.03 6.26 3.90
CA TYR A 508 -0.96 5.76 2.94
C TYR A 508 -0.48 4.46 2.27
N TYR A 509 0.80 4.37 1.92
CA TYR A 509 1.37 3.19 1.27
C TYR A 509 2.57 2.64 2.06
N PRO A 510 2.35 1.76 3.07
CA PRO A 510 3.44 1.24 3.91
C PRO A 510 4.18 0.04 3.31
N LEU A 511 3.66 -0.58 2.24
CA LEU A 511 4.27 -1.76 1.61
C LEU A 511 5.63 -1.43 0.98
N TYR A 512 6.65 -2.24 1.31
CA TYR A 512 7.97 -2.13 0.71
C TYR A 512 8.63 -3.51 0.53
N PRO A 513 9.18 -3.84 -0.66
CA PRO A 513 9.09 -3.09 -1.92
C PRO A 513 7.65 -2.87 -2.40
N PRO A 514 7.36 -1.81 -3.17
CA PRO A 514 6.03 -1.59 -3.70
C PRO A 514 5.66 -2.66 -4.74
N GLN A 515 4.36 -2.83 -4.99
CA GLN A 515 3.86 -3.71 -6.04
C GLN A 515 4.48 -3.36 -7.41
N GLU A 516 4.69 -4.34 -8.28
CA GLU A 516 5.43 -4.21 -9.56
C GLU A 516 4.94 -3.05 -10.46
N ASP A 517 3.65 -2.71 -10.44
CA ASP A 517 3.05 -1.63 -11.23
C ASP A 517 3.01 -0.25 -10.55
N MET A 518 3.61 -0.13 -9.35
CA MET A 518 3.65 1.09 -8.56
C MET A 518 5.03 1.75 -8.63
N ALA A 519 5.16 2.81 -9.43
CA ALA A 519 6.35 3.64 -9.46
C ALA A 519 6.30 4.72 -8.36
N ILE A 520 7.22 4.67 -7.39
CA ILE A 520 7.27 5.61 -6.27
C ILE A 520 8.47 6.55 -6.41
N ASP A 521 8.23 7.86 -6.24
CA ASP A 521 9.26 8.86 -5.96
C ASP A 521 9.43 8.97 -4.44
N TYR A 522 10.49 8.37 -3.88
CA TYR A 522 10.65 8.19 -2.43
C TYR A 522 10.82 9.50 -1.67
N GLU A 523 11.54 10.47 -2.24
CA GLU A 523 11.69 11.79 -1.63
C GLU A 523 10.33 12.49 -1.50
N SER A 524 9.53 12.52 -2.57
CA SER A 524 8.19 13.09 -2.55
C SER A 524 7.20 12.26 -1.73
N PHE A 525 7.34 10.93 -1.74
CA PHE A 525 6.56 10.00 -0.94
C PHE A 525 6.72 10.24 0.57
N TYR A 526 7.96 10.46 1.02
CA TYR A 526 8.24 10.78 2.41
C TYR A 526 7.55 12.08 2.85
N VAL A 527 7.46 13.08 1.97
CA VAL A 527 6.82 14.37 2.30
C VAL A 527 5.29 14.32 2.19
N TYR A 528 4.74 13.67 1.16
CA TYR A 528 3.33 13.84 0.79
C TYR A 528 2.44 12.60 0.99
N ALA A 529 3.02 11.41 1.22
CA ALA A 529 2.24 10.16 1.35
C ALA A 529 2.13 9.65 2.81
N GLN A 530 2.49 10.47 3.79
CA GLN A 530 2.24 10.20 5.20
C GLN A 530 0.83 10.66 5.61
N LEU A 531 0.25 10.00 6.61
CA LEU A 531 -0.98 10.47 7.25
C LEU A 531 -0.60 11.60 8.21
N PRO A 532 -1.10 12.84 8.05
CA PRO A 532 -0.78 13.93 8.98
C PRO A 532 -1.52 13.78 10.33
N VAL A 533 -2.63 13.04 10.33
CA VAL A 533 -3.49 12.70 11.49
C VAL A 533 -4.20 11.39 11.19
N THR A 534 -4.84 10.77 12.18
CA THR A 534 -5.80 9.70 11.87
C THR A 534 -7.05 10.32 11.22
N PRO A 535 -7.42 9.91 10.00
CA PRO A 535 -8.59 10.44 9.34
C PRO A 535 -9.87 9.98 10.05
N ASP A 536 -10.92 10.79 10.01
CA ASP A 536 -12.25 10.39 10.46
C ASP A 536 -12.87 9.36 9.49
N VAL A 537 -12.61 9.56 8.19
CA VAL A 537 -13.06 8.70 7.10
C VAL A 537 -11.89 8.37 6.18
N LEU A 538 -11.63 7.09 5.92
CA LEU A 538 -10.61 6.65 4.95
C LEU A 538 -11.31 6.04 3.73
N ILE A 539 -11.18 6.68 2.57
CA ILE A 539 -11.69 6.17 1.30
C ILE A 539 -10.58 5.41 0.59
N ILE A 540 -10.81 4.12 0.36
CA ILE A 540 -9.83 3.15 -0.16
C ILE A 540 -10.49 2.25 -1.23
N PRO A 541 -10.75 2.79 -2.44
CA PRO A 541 -11.38 2.06 -3.51
C PRO A 541 -10.52 0.86 -3.93
N SER A 542 -11.18 -0.28 -4.12
CA SER A 542 -10.55 -1.51 -4.55
C SER A 542 -11.45 -2.27 -5.52
N GLU A 543 -10.85 -3.08 -6.39
CA GLU A 543 -11.58 -4.04 -7.22
C GLU A 543 -12.26 -5.15 -6.37
N LEU A 544 -11.78 -5.35 -5.14
CA LEU A 544 -12.35 -6.25 -4.14
C LEU A 544 -13.76 -5.83 -3.70
N ARG A 545 -14.38 -6.65 -2.84
CA ARG A 545 -15.75 -6.42 -2.36
C ARG A 545 -15.83 -5.09 -1.60
N TYR A 546 -16.85 -4.29 -1.94
CA TYR A 546 -17.20 -3.06 -1.21
C TYR A 546 -17.44 -3.36 0.28
N PHE A 547 -17.14 -2.39 1.14
CA PHE A 547 -17.42 -2.47 2.57
C PHE A 547 -17.46 -1.09 3.21
N VAL A 548 -18.01 -1.04 4.42
CA VAL A 548 -17.84 0.06 5.36
C VAL A 548 -17.49 -0.54 6.72
N LYS A 549 -16.38 -0.14 7.32
CA LYS A 549 -15.87 -0.68 8.59
C LYS A 549 -15.38 0.45 9.48
N ASP A 550 -15.62 0.35 10.78
CA ASP A 550 -14.93 1.17 11.77
C ASP A 550 -13.67 0.43 12.22
N VAL A 551 -12.50 1.05 11.99
CA VAL A 551 -11.20 0.53 12.38
C VAL A 551 -10.48 1.61 13.18
N LEU A 552 -10.23 1.35 14.47
CA LEU A 552 -9.59 2.30 15.39
C LEU A 552 -10.30 3.67 15.47
N GLY A 553 -11.63 3.71 15.26
CA GLY A 553 -12.42 4.95 15.26
C GLY A 553 -12.44 5.71 13.93
N CYS A 554 -11.75 5.19 12.90
CA CYS A 554 -11.76 5.68 11.52
C CYS A 554 -12.76 4.86 10.68
N VAL A 555 -13.71 5.53 10.04
CA VAL A 555 -14.67 4.90 9.15
C VAL A 555 -14.02 4.66 7.79
N CYS A 556 -13.62 3.41 7.53
CA CYS A 556 -12.98 3.00 6.29
C CYS A 556 -14.03 2.53 5.28
N VAL A 557 -13.99 3.07 4.06
CA VAL A 557 -14.97 2.81 3.00
C VAL A 557 -14.26 2.36 1.73
N ASN A 558 -14.56 1.15 1.28
CA ASN A 558 -14.33 0.75 -0.11
C ASN A 558 -15.64 0.95 -0.89
N PRO A 559 -15.78 2.03 -1.68
CA PRO A 559 -16.98 2.27 -2.50
C PRO A 559 -17.12 1.27 -3.67
N GLY A 560 -16.07 0.52 -3.98
CA GLY A 560 -15.93 -0.22 -5.23
C GLY A 560 -15.59 0.70 -6.42
N ARG A 561 -15.47 0.07 -7.60
CA ARG A 561 -15.31 0.75 -8.89
C ARG A 561 -16.68 1.04 -9.50
N LEU A 562 -16.84 2.14 -10.22
CA LEU A 562 -18.11 2.50 -10.88
C LEU A 562 -18.48 1.51 -11.98
N THR A 563 -17.49 0.92 -12.65
CA THR A 563 -17.66 -0.22 -13.56
C THR A 563 -16.70 -1.35 -13.22
N LYS A 564 -17.09 -2.57 -13.60
CA LYS A 564 -16.23 -3.76 -13.55
C LYS A 564 -16.32 -4.47 -14.91
N GLY A 565 -15.36 -4.21 -15.80
CA GLY A 565 -15.42 -4.69 -17.17
C GLY A 565 -16.64 -4.14 -17.92
N GLN A 566 -17.53 -5.02 -18.36
CA GLN A 566 -18.75 -4.64 -19.09
C GLN A 566 -19.97 -4.38 -18.18
N VAL A 567 -19.84 -4.52 -16.85
CA VAL A 567 -20.96 -4.43 -15.91
C VAL A 567 -20.89 -3.19 -15.02
N GLY A 568 -22.04 -2.76 -14.52
CA GLY A 568 -22.12 -1.68 -13.53
C GLY A 568 -21.55 -2.11 -12.18
N GLY A 569 -20.84 -1.20 -11.53
CA GLY A 569 -20.27 -1.37 -10.21
C GLY A 569 -21.05 -0.59 -9.16
N THR A 570 -20.35 0.16 -8.32
CA THR A 570 -20.93 0.84 -7.16
C THR A 570 -20.31 2.21 -6.91
N PHE A 571 -21.02 3.04 -6.14
CA PHE A 571 -20.54 4.29 -5.56
C PHE A 571 -20.98 4.37 -4.09
N ALA A 572 -20.39 5.27 -3.30
CA ALA A 572 -20.77 5.47 -1.91
C ALA A 572 -21.42 6.85 -1.68
N ARG A 573 -22.28 6.92 -0.67
CA ARG A 573 -22.83 8.17 -0.14
C ARG A 573 -22.75 8.18 1.37
N LEU A 574 -22.35 9.31 1.94
CA LEU A 574 -22.06 9.50 3.35
C LEU A 574 -22.83 10.71 3.88
N TYR A 575 -23.26 10.63 5.12
CA TYR A 575 -23.68 11.79 5.89
C TYR A 575 -22.69 12.09 7.00
N LEU A 576 -22.27 13.35 7.04
CA LEU A 576 -21.43 13.91 8.08
C LEU A 576 -22.27 14.76 9.01
N ARG A 577 -21.95 14.74 10.31
CA ARG A 577 -22.51 15.62 11.33
C ARG A 577 -21.44 15.88 12.38
N ARG A 578 -21.29 17.13 12.82
CA ARG A 578 -20.40 17.47 13.92
C ARG A 578 -20.91 16.85 15.23
N PRO A 579 -20.08 16.11 15.99
CA PRO A 579 -20.45 15.63 17.31
C PRO A 579 -20.77 16.78 18.26
N ALA A 580 -21.76 16.62 19.13
CA ALA A 580 -21.98 17.55 20.23
C ALA A 580 -20.79 17.48 21.21
N ALA A 581 -20.31 18.62 21.70
CA ALA A 581 -19.11 18.73 22.54
C ALA A 581 -19.23 18.10 23.96
N ASP A 582 -20.34 17.43 24.27
CA ASP A 582 -20.77 17.08 25.64
C ASP A 582 -20.37 15.66 26.11
N GLY A 583 -19.32 15.04 25.56
CA GLY A 583 -18.96 13.64 25.88
C GLY A 583 -17.48 13.37 26.07
N ALA A 584 -17.15 12.48 27.02
CA ALA A 584 -15.79 11.97 27.25
C ALA A 584 -15.31 10.98 26.16
N GLU A 585 -16.22 10.45 25.34
CA GLU A 585 -15.91 9.52 24.25
C GLU A 585 -16.10 10.20 22.88
N ARG A 586 -15.10 10.08 22.01
CA ARG A 586 -15.16 10.62 20.63
C ARG A 586 -16.22 9.87 19.84
N GLN A 587 -17.26 10.57 19.38
CA GLN A 587 -18.19 10.07 18.39
C GLN A 587 -17.65 10.32 16.98
N SER A 588 -17.77 9.34 16.08
CA SER A 588 -17.39 9.54 14.68
C SER A 588 -18.29 10.61 14.05
N PRO A 589 -17.73 11.60 13.34
CA PRO A 589 -18.53 12.59 12.62
C PRO A 589 -19.26 11.99 11.40
N CYS A 590 -18.92 10.77 10.98
CA CYS A 590 -19.60 10.06 9.90
C CYS A 590 -20.76 9.21 10.44
N ILE A 591 -21.97 9.76 10.38
CA ILE A 591 -23.17 9.17 11.03
C ILE A 591 -23.86 8.08 10.21
N ALA A 592 -23.69 8.09 8.89
CA ALA A 592 -24.27 7.10 8.00
C ALA A 592 -23.47 6.96 6.70
N VAL A 593 -23.35 5.73 6.19
CA VAL A 593 -22.77 5.43 4.89
C VAL A 593 -23.63 4.39 4.17
N GLN A 594 -23.78 4.52 2.86
CA GLN A 594 -24.29 3.47 1.99
C GLN A 594 -23.37 3.30 0.78
N VAL A 595 -23.20 2.07 0.33
CA VAL A 595 -22.68 1.76 -1.00
C VAL A 595 -23.85 1.29 -1.86
N VAL A 596 -23.96 1.85 -3.05
CA VAL A 596 -25.13 1.73 -3.94
C VAL A 596 -24.67 1.34 -5.33
N ARG A 597 -25.42 0.46 -6.01
CA ARG A 597 -25.16 0.09 -7.40
C ARG A 597 -25.51 1.22 -8.37
N ILE A 598 -24.63 1.48 -9.33
CA ILE A 598 -24.86 2.47 -10.40
C ILE A 598 -25.77 1.93 -11.50
#